data_AF-A0AA36I2H6-F1
#
_entry.id   AF-A0AA36I2H6-F1
#
_cell.length_a   1.000
_cell.length_b   1.000
_cell.length_c   1.000
_cell.angle_alpha   90.00
_cell.angle_beta   90.00
_cell.angle_gamma   90.00
#
_symmetry.space_group_name_H-M   'P 1'
#
loop_
_entity.id
_entity.type
_entity.pdbx_description
1 polymer ?
#
loop_
_entity_poly.entity_id
_entity_poly.type
_entity_poly.pdbx_seq_one_letter_code
_entity_poly.pdbx_strand_id
1 'polypeptide(L)'
;MDRHGIGTDASMASHVGNVQKRKYVQLDAQTRQMRPSELGLALCHSYMLIDPELVLPTVRASIENACARVARGEARKPHVVEHSLRTFKNKFYGFARQIDRVPLMLALAYSLSGPAGGMSQGRAGQSLGLWHEAAARTARVSLEDLLSLRDEAMVSETPEGAFDLQQVLADNPAVRQVQAALEELGFSAEGPEHAPAPEGDRGHRGGKRKGGKGGKGSKGASSKGKGKGKGGDAGWYQ
;
A
#
# COMPACT_ATOMS: atom_id res chain seq x y z
N MET A 1 17.74 6.73 -6.11
CA MET A 1 17.76 5.32 -6.51
C MET A 1 19.16 4.95 -6.96
N ASP A 2 19.62 5.46 -8.12
CA ASP A 2 20.96 5.22 -8.67
C ASP A 2 22.11 5.44 -7.66
N ARG A 3 22.22 6.64 -7.06
CA ARG A 3 23.23 6.94 -6.03
C ARG A 3 23.30 5.94 -4.87
N HIS A 4 22.15 5.37 -4.50
CA HIS A 4 22.03 4.42 -3.38
C HIS A 4 22.07 2.96 -3.80
N GLY A 5 22.32 2.66 -5.09
CA GLY A 5 22.46 1.29 -5.58
C GLY A 5 21.17 0.48 -5.55
N ILE A 6 20.01 1.13 -5.74
CA ILE A 6 18.72 0.43 -5.85
C ILE A 6 18.08 0.67 -7.23
N GLY A 7 17.40 -0.34 -7.76
CA GLY A 7 16.83 -0.30 -9.10
C GLY A 7 17.87 -0.49 -10.21
N THR A 8 18.95 -1.22 -9.93
CA THR A 8 19.96 -1.62 -10.93
C THR A 8 19.35 -2.45 -12.08
N ASP A 9 20.10 -2.64 -13.16
CA ASP A 9 19.68 -3.37 -14.36
C ASP A 9 18.40 -2.77 -15.02
N ALA A 10 18.43 -1.46 -15.26
CA ALA A 10 17.35 -0.68 -15.89
C ALA A 10 15.96 -0.76 -15.21
N SER A 11 15.90 -1.17 -13.94
CA SER A 11 14.62 -1.41 -13.24
C SER A 11 14.04 -0.18 -12.49
N MET A 12 14.80 0.93 -12.38
CA MET A 12 14.34 2.16 -11.71
C MET A 12 12.97 2.65 -12.21
N ALA A 13 12.76 2.71 -13.52
CA ALA A 13 11.51 3.19 -14.12
C ALA A 13 10.31 2.34 -13.70
N SER A 14 10.48 1.01 -13.63
CA SER A 14 9.43 0.09 -13.18
C SER A 14 9.05 0.31 -11.72
N HIS A 15 10.04 0.50 -10.84
CA HIS A 15 9.78 0.78 -9.42
C HIS A 15 9.06 2.13 -9.22
N VAL A 16 9.49 3.18 -9.93
CA VAL A 16 8.84 4.50 -9.91
C VAL A 16 7.41 4.43 -10.45
N GLY A 17 7.18 3.67 -11.54
CA GLY A 17 5.85 3.46 -12.10
C GLY A 17 4.92 2.70 -11.14
N ASN A 18 5.44 1.74 -10.38
CA ASN A 18 4.65 0.94 -9.44
C ASN A 18 4.11 1.79 -8.28
N VAL A 19 4.92 2.68 -7.70
CA VAL A 19 4.47 3.54 -6.57
C VAL A 19 3.41 4.56 -7.02
N GLN A 20 3.49 5.04 -8.27
CA GLN A 20 2.46 5.89 -8.87
C GLN A 20 1.18 5.11 -9.15
N LYS A 21 1.28 3.94 -9.80
CA LYS A 21 0.12 3.09 -10.13
C LYS A 21 -0.67 2.67 -8.88
N ARG A 22 0.03 2.46 -7.77
CA ARG A 22 -0.58 2.13 -6.46
C ARG A 22 -1.08 3.33 -5.67
N LYS A 23 -0.93 4.56 -6.20
CA LYS A 23 -1.38 5.82 -5.60
C LYS A 23 -0.72 6.14 -4.26
N TYR A 24 0.50 5.64 -4.03
CA TYR A 24 1.31 6.04 -2.85
C TYR A 24 1.92 7.43 -3.02
N VAL A 25 2.06 7.88 -4.26
CA VAL A 25 2.47 9.23 -4.61
C VAL A 25 1.52 9.77 -5.67
N GLN A 26 1.37 11.09 -5.68
CA GLN A 26 0.73 11.85 -6.73
C GLN A 26 1.80 12.63 -7.49
N LEU A 27 1.69 12.68 -8.80
CA LEU A 27 2.60 13.44 -9.64
C LEU A 27 2.01 14.82 -9.87
N ASP A 28 2.75 15.85 -9.49
CA ASP A 28 2.43 17.23 -9.82
C ASP A 28 2.56 17.42 -11.34
N ALA A 29 1.46 17.79 -12.00
CA ALA A 29 1.40 17.84 -13.46
C ALA A 29 2.32 18.91 -14.06
N GLN A 30 2.61 19.98 -13.32
CA GLN A 30 3.42 21.10 -13.80
C GLN A 30 4.91 20.88 -13.49
N THR A 31 5.21 20.52 -12.24
CA THR A 31 6.59 20.41 -11.76
C THR A 31 7.19 19.02 -11.91
N ARG A 32 6.35 18.01 -12.21
CA ARG A 32 6.72 16.58 -12.23
C ARG A 32 7.27 16.08 -10.89
N GLN A 33 7.04 16.82 -9.80
CA GLN A 33 7.41 16.40 -8.46
C GLN A 33 6.47 15.30 -7.96
N MET A 34 7.03 14.27 -7.34
CA MET A 34 6.24 13.23 -6.67
C MET A 34 5.94 13.68 -5.25
N ARG A 35 4.66 13.91 -4.95
CA ARG A 35 4.16 14.21 -3.61
C ARG A 35 3.60 12.94 -2.99
N PRO A 36 4.04 12.53 -1.79
CA PRO A 36 3.47 11.35 -1.14
C PRO A 36 1.99 11.59 -0.84
N SER A 37 1.15 10.57 -1.07
CA SER A 37 -0.23 10.59 -0.62
C SER A 37 -0.31 10.23 0.86
N GLU A 38 -1.45 10.48 1.48
CA GLU A 38 -1.67 10.18 2.90
C GLU A 38 -1.58 8.67 3.17
N LEU A 39 -2.05 7.84 2.24
CA LEU A 39 -1.81 6.40 2.26
C LEU A 39 -0.31 6.06 2.17
N GLY A 40 0.41 6.73 1.28
CA GLY A 40 1.86 6.53 1.13
C GLY A 40 2.64 6.91 2.39
N LEU A 41 2.29 8.05 3.01
CA LEU A 41 2.86 8.51 4.26
C LEU A 41 2.56 7.55 5.41
N ALA A 42 1.30 7.11 5.57
CA ALA A 42 0.91 6.16 6.62
C ALA A 42 1.70 4.85 6.54
N LEU A 43 1.86 4.30 5.32
CA LEU A 43 2.66 3.09 5.12
C LEU A 43 4.13 3.36 5.45
N CYS A 44 4.72 4.43 4.93
CA CYS A 44 6.11 4.78 5.23
C CYS A 44 6.35 4.95 6.75
N HIS A 45 5.50 5.72 7.42
CA HIS A 45 5.57 5.97 8.86
C HIS A 45 5.41 4.68 9.69
N SER A 46 4.43 3.83 9.35
CA SER A 46 4.25 2.55 10.05
C SER A 46 5.50 1.67 9.93
N TYR A 47 6.04 1.50 8.72
CA TYR A 47 7.29 0.74 8.54
C TYR A 47 8.48 1.39 9.26
N MET A 48 8.63 2.71 9.24
CA MET A 48 9.69 3.42 9.98
C MET A 48 9.62 3.24 11.50
N LEU A 49 8.42 3.09 12.06
CA LEU A 49 8.23 2.80 13.48
C LEU A 49 8.51 1.33 13.82
N ILE A 50 8.25 0.42 12.88
CA ILE A 50 8.41 -1.03 13.07
C ILE A 50 9.87 -1.46 12.88
N ASP A 51 10.44 -1.15 11.70
CA ASP A 51 11.81 -1.44 11.31
C ASP A 51 12.22 -0.45 10.19
N PRO A 52 13.04 0.58 10.50
CA PRO A 52 13.52 1.54 9.51
C PRO A 52 14.17 0.91 8.28
N GLU A 53 14.86 -0.23 8.43
CA GLU A 53 15.54 -0.90 7.32
C GLU A 53 14.57 -1.44 6.24
N LEU A 54 13.25 -1.50 6.53
CA LEU A 54 12.22 -1.81 5.53
C LEU A 54 11.89 -0.63 4.61
N VAL A 55 12.25 0.59 5.00
CA VAL A 55 12.02 1.82 4.22
C VAL A 55 13.33 2.32 3.61
N LEU A 56 14.42 2.22 4.36
CA LEU A 56 15.74 2.67 3.93
C LEU A 56 16.28 1.79 2.77
N PRO A 57 17.06 2.37 1.83
CA PRO A 57 17.55 1.66 0.66
C PRO A 57 18.59 0.57 0.97
N THR A 58 19.18 0.57 2.16
CA THR A 58 20.37 -0.21 2.54
C THR A 58 20.23 -1.71 2.28
N VAL A 59 19.16 -2.34 2.78
CA VAL A 59 18.92 -3.78 2.61
C VAL A 59 18.74 -4.13 1.14
N ARG A 60 18.02 -3.28 0.40
CA ARG A 60 17.79 -3.48 -1.03
C ARG A 60 19.09 -3.36 -1.82
N ALA A 61 19.92 -2.37 -1.52
CA ALA A 61 21.21 -2.17 -2.15
C ALA A 61 22.16 -3.36 -1.92
N SER A 62 22.20 -3.89 -0.70
CA SER A 62 22.95 -5.11 -0.36
C SER A 62 22.53 -6.30 -1.23
N ILE A 63 21.22 -6.52 -1.42
CA ILE A 63 20.71 -7.61 -2.27
C ILE A 63 21.08 -7.41 -3.73
N GLU A 64 20.94 -6.19 -4.26
CA GLU A 64 21.30 -5.90 -5.65
C GLU A 64 22.80 -6.08 -5.89
N ASN A 65 23.65 -5.69 -4.94
CA ASN A 65 25.09 -5.96 -4.99
C ASN A 65 25.39 -7.47 -4.93
N ALA A 66 24.69 -8.23 -4.08
CA ALA A 66 24.84 -9.68 -4.02
C ALA A 66 24.44 -10.35 -5.35
N CYS A 67 23.37 -9.88 -6.00
CA CYS A 67 22.99 -10.32 -7.35
C CYS A 67 24.07 -9.99 -8.39
N ALA A 68 24.65 -8.79 -8.33
CA ALA A 68 25.75 -8.40 -9.22
C ALA A 68 26.99 -9.30 -9.03
N ARG A 69 27.35 -9.64 -7.79
CA ARG A 69 28.42 -10.59 -7.48
C ARG A 69 28.15 -11.99 -8.04
N VAL A 70 26.91 -12.46 -7.99
CA VAL A 70 26.51 -13.73 -8.63
C VAL A 70 26.71 -13.65 -10.14
N ALA A 71 26.28 -12.56 -10.78
CA ALA A 71 26.45 -12.38 -12.22
C ALA A 71 27.93 -12.35 -12.66
N ARG A 72 28.83 -11.81 -11.82
CA ARG A 72 30.29 -11.83 -12.04
C ARG A 72 30.97 -13.15 -11.66
N GLY A 73 30.25 -14.12 -11.09
CA GLY A 73 30.82 -15.39 -10.63
C GLY A 73 31.56 -15.30 -9.28
N GLU A 74 31.45 -14.18 -8.56
CA GLU A 74 32.10 -13.92 -7.27
C GLU A 74 31.31 -14.43 -6.05
N ALA A 75 30.08 -14.90 -6.28
CA ALA A 75 29.20 -15.46 -5.26
C ALA A 75 28.32 -16.59 -5.81
N ARG A 76 27.95 -17.55 -4.96
CA ARG A 76 27.07 -18.67 -5.33
C ARG A 76 25.61 -18.28 -5.11
N LYS A 77 24.79 -18.41 -6.16
CA LYS A 77 23.34 -18.14 -6.12
C LYS A 77 22.61 -18.78 -4.92
N PRO A 78 22.79 -20.08 -4.60
CA PRO A 78 22.08 -20.70 -3.48
C PRO A 78 22.32 -20.00 -2.14
N HIS A 79 23.57 -19.60 -1.88
CA HIS A 79 23.93 -18.92 -0.62
C HIS A 79 23.31 -17.52 -0.54
N VAL A 80 23.33 -16.76 -1.66
CA VAL A 80 22.72 -15.42 -1.71
C VAL A 80 21.20 -15.48 -1.49
N VAL A 81 20.53 -16.47 -2.10
CA VAL A 81 19.09 -16.68 -1.93
C VAL A 81 18.78 -17.06 -0.48
N GLU A 82 19.50 -18.03 0.09
CA GLU A 82 19.29 -18.46 1.47
C GLU A 82 19.48 -17.32 2.46
N HIS A 83 20.58 -16.58 2.33
CA HIS A 83 20.85 -15.41 3.18
C HIS A 83 19.75 -14.36 3.07
N SER A 84 19.31 -14.02 1.84
CA SER A 84 18.24 -13.04 1.62
C SER A 84 16.91 -13.49 2.23
N LEU A 85 16.54 -14.76 2.08
CA LEU A 85 15.33 -15.32 2.67
C LEU A 85 15.39 -15.31 4.20
N ARG A 86 16.54 -15.66 4.79
CA ARG A 86 16.73 -15.62 6.24
C ARG A 86 16.59 -14.20 6.79
N THR A 87 17.23 -13.23 6.13
CA THR A 87 17.11 -11.80 6.44
C THR A 87 15.65 -11.34 6.44
N PHE A 88 14.92 -11.59 5.35
CA PHE A 88 13.53 -11.13 5.24
C PHE A 88 12.57 -11.91 6.15
N LYS A 89 12.85 -13.18 6.43
CA LYS A 89 12.08 -13.97 7.41
C LYS A 89 12.17 -13.33 8.80
N ASN A 90 13.37 -12.97 9.25
CA ASN A 90 13.57 -12.32 10.55
C ASN A 90 12.90 -10.95 10.62
N LYS A 91 13.03 -10.15 9.54
CA LYS A 91 12.33 -8.86 9.44
C LYS A 91 10.81 -9.02 9.45
N PHE A 92 10.28 -10.00 8.75
CA PHE A 92 8.85 -10.32 8.76
C PHE A 92 8.36 -10.66 10.17
N TYR A 93 9.15 -11.39 10.95
CA TYR A 93 8.83 -11.70 12.35
C TYR A 93 8.84 -10.47 13.25
N GLY A 94 9.86 -9.62 13.12
CA GLY A 94 9.90 -8.33 13.82
C GLY A 94 8.72 -7.43 13.43
N PHE A 95 8.34 -7.47 12.16
CA PHE A 95 7.20 -6.74 11.62
C PHE A 95 5.86 -7.23 12.17
N ALA A 96 5.63 -8.54 12.14
CA ALA A 96 4.38 -9.14 12.58
C ALA A 96 4.08 -8.85 14.06
N ARG A 97 5.10 -8.80 14.93
CA ARG A 97 4.94 -8.44 16.36
C ARG A 97 4.39 -7.03 16.59
N GLN A 98 4.55 -6.17 15.60
CA GLN A 98 4.29 -4.73 15.67
C GLN A 98 3.30 -4.29 14.58
N ILE A 99 2.53 -5.26 14.04
CA ILE A 99 1.58 -5.05 12.93
C ILE A 99 0.50 -4.04 13.26
N ASP A 100 0.18 -3.88 14.55
CA ASP A 100 -0.80 -2.96 15.12
C ASP A 100 -0.56 -1.50 14.69
N ARG A 101 0.71 -1.13 14.45
CA ARG A 101 1.07 0.22 13.97
C ARG A 101 0.53 0.54 12.57
N VAL A 102 0.34 -0.46 11.71
CA VAL A 102 -0.13 -0.25 10.33
C VAL A 102 -1.58 0.25 10.28
N PRO A 103 -2.59 -0.46 10.81
CA PRO A 103 -3.97 0.03 10.80
C PRO A 103 -4.12 1.34 11.59
N LEU A 104 -3.36 1.53 12.68
CA LEU A 104 -3.36 2.79 13.43
C LEU A 104 -2.90 3.98 12.55
N MET A 105 -1.78 3.87 11.86
CA MET A 105 -1.28 4.94 10.97
C MET A 105 -2.21 5.20 9.80
N LEU A 106 -2.84 4.14 9.25
CA LEU A 106 -3.83 4.27 8.17
C LEU A 106 -5.08 5.04 8.62
N ALA A 107 -5.60 4.74 9.82
CA ALA A 107 -6.74 5.43 10.38
C ALA A 107 -6.41 6.91 10.66
N LEU A 108 -5.24 7.20 11.24
CA LEU A 108 -4.79 8.58 11.45
C LEU A 108 -4.70 9.35 10.13
N ALA A 109 -4.07 8.78 9.10
CA ALA A 109 -3.98 9.42 7.80
C ALA A 109 -5.36 9.70 7.19
N TYR A 110 -6.31 8.76 7.30
CA TYR A 110 -7.67 8.99 6.84
C TYR A 110 -8.37 10.12 7.61
N SER A 111 -8.26 10.13 8.95
CA SER A 111 -8.86 11.18 9.78
C SER A 111 -8.25 12.57 9.52
N LEU A 112 -6.94 12.66 9.28
CA LEU A 112 -6.26 13.91 8.90
C LEU A 112 -6.67 14.40 7.51
N SER A 113 -7.07 13.49 6.62
CA SER A 113 -7.49 13.78 5.24
C SER A 113 -8.98 14.11 5.09
N GLY A 114 -9.80 13.82 6.11
CA GLY A 114 -11.25 13.90 6.04
C GLY A 114 -11.81 15.33 6.03
N PRO A 115 -13.06 15.53 5.58
CA PRO A 115 -13.73 16.84 5.55
C PRO A 115 -13.98 17.45 6.95
N ALA A 116 -13.90 16.63 8.01
CA ALA A 116 -13.99 17.06 9.41
C ALA A 116 -12.59 17.25 10.01
N GLY A 117 -11.78 18.15 9.44
CA GLY A 117 -10.37 18.41 9.79
C GLY A 117 -10.10 18.91 11.23
N GLY A 118 -10.85 18.46 12.22
CA GLY A 118 -10.67 18.73 13.64
C GLY A 118 -10.73 17.44 14.44
N MET A 119 -9.57 16.85 14.72
CA MET A 119 -9.47 15.86 15.80
C MET A 119 -9.67 16.56 17.15
N SER A 120 -10.58 16.03 17.97
CA SER A 120 -10.69 16.39 19.38
C SER A 120 -9.38 16.03 20.10
N GLN A 121 -8.66 17.05 20.56
CA GLN A 121 -7.32 16.98 21.19
C GLN A 121 -7.25 16.12 22.47
N GLY A 122 -8.39 15.64 23.01
CA GLY A 122 -8.45 15.08 24.37
C GLY A 122 -7.94 13.65 24.54
N ARG A 123 -7.99 12.78 23.51
CA ARG A 123 -7.58 11.35 23.62
C ARG A 123 -6.76 10.81 22.44
N ALA A 124 -6.85 11.44 21.26
CA ALA A 124 -6.00 11.14 20.10
C ALA A 124 -4.50 11.49 20.28
N GLY A 125 -4.10 12.04 21.43
CA GLY A 125 -2.75 12.56 21.67
C GLY A 125 -1.64 11.52 21.56
N GLN A 126 -1.87 10.28 22.02
CA GLN A 126 -0.85 9.23 21.94
C GLN A 126 -0.63 8.75 20.50
N SER A 127 -1.72 8.52 19.76
CA SER A 127 -1.69 8.11 18.35
C SER A 127 -1.08 9.20 17.47
N LEU A 128 -1.42 10.47 17.71
CA LEU A 128 -0.82 11.62 17.03
C LEU A 128 0.67 11.78 17.39
N GLY A 129 1.05 11.48 18.64
CA GLY A 129 2.45 11.42 19.06
C GLY A 129 3.28 10.44 18.23
N LEU A 130 2.75 9.23 17.98
CA LEU A 130 3.40 8.23 17.13
C LEU A 130 3.55 8.70 15.68
N TRP A 131 2.54 9.40 15.14
CA TRP A 131 2.62 10.00 13.81
C TRP A 131 3.76 11.03 13.72
N HIS A 132 3.84 11.95 14.69
CA HIS A 132 4.90 12.95 14.74
C HIS A 132 6.28 12.32 14.95
N GLU A 133 6.36 11.28 15.78
CA GLU A 133 7.59 10.52 15.97
C GLU A 133 8.05 9.88 14.66
N ALA A 134 7.16 9.21 13.94
CA ALA A 134 7.47 8.59 12.65
C ALA A 134 7.91 9.62 11.60
N ALA A 135 7.23 10.76 11.54
CA ALA A 135 7.59 11.88 10.67
C ALA A 135 8.99 12.42 11.03
N ALA A 136 9.28 12.61 12.32
CA ALA A 136 10.58 13.06 12.80
C ALA A 136 11.69 12.04 12.50
N ARG A 137 11.45 10.74 12.70
CA ARG A 137 12.40 9.68 12.33
C ARG A 137 12.70 9.71 10.84
N THR A 138 11.67 9.83 10.00
CA THR A 138 11.81 9.90 8.54
C THR A 138 12.58 11.16 8.11
N ALA A 139 12.28 12.31 8.71
CA ALA A 139 12.94 13.58 8.39
C ALA A 139 14.42 13.63 8.83
N ARG A 140 14.80 12.87 9.87
CA ARG A 140 16.19 12.76 10.35
C ARG A 140 17.05 11.87 9.47
N VAL A 141 16.47 11.11 8.53
CA VAL A 141 17.25 10.26 7.63
C VAL A 141 18.08 11.14 6.68
N SER A 142 19.38 11.18 6.91
CA SER A 142 20.34 11.77 5.99
C SER A 142 20.66 10.77 4.89
N LEU A 143 20.34 11.12 3.64
CA LEU A 143 20.74 10.30 2.49
C LEU A 143 22.27 10.27 2.33
N GLU A 144 22.98 11.29 2.76
CA GLU A 144 24.44 11.32 2.71
C GLU A 144 25.05 10.31 3.70
N ASP A 145 24.54 10.27 4.92
CA ASP A 145 24.99 9.33 5.96
C ASP A 145 24.71 7.89 5.55
N LEU A 146 23.59 7.62 4.87
CA LEU A 146 23.30 6.29 4.34
C LEU A 146 24.30 5.85 3.26
N LEU A 147 24.88 6.79 2.52
CA LEU A 147 25.89 6.47 1.51
C LEU A 147 27.24 6.14 2.15
N SER A 148 27.65 6.87 3.18
CA SER A 148 28.90 6.61 3.89
C SER A 148 28.86 5.28 4.64
N LEU A 149 27.72 4.92 5.23
CA LEU A 149 27.52 3.66 5.96
C LEU A 149 27.17 2.47 5.06
N ARG A 150 26.97 2.67 3.76
CA ARG A 150 26.44 1.64 2.84
C ARG A 150 27.29 0.37 2.84
N ASP A 151 28.61 0.52 2.88
CA ASP A 151 29.54 -0.60 2.77
C ASP A 151 29.81 -1.26 4.15
N GLU A 152 29.49 -0.56 5.25
CA GLU A 152 29.61 -1.04 6.64
C GLU A 152 28.33 -1.66 7.20
N ALA A 153 27.18 -1.33 6.61
CA ALA A 153 25.88 -1.82 7.05
C ALA A 153 25.72 -3.32 6.75
N MET A 154 26.26 -4.15 7.65
CA MET A 154 25.90 -5.55 7.78
C MET A 154 24.42 -5.61 8.18
N VAL A 155 23.63 -6.40 7.44
CA VAL A 155 22.27 -6.71 7.86
C VAL A 155 22.34 -7.31 9.26
N SER A 156 21.68 -6.68 10.23
CA SER A 156 21.67 -7.18 11.61
C SER A 156 21.15 -8.62 11.66
N GLU A 157 21.99 -9.54 12.14
CA GLU A 157 21.58 -10.92 12.37
C GLU A 157 20.73 -10.97 13.64
N THR A 158 19.42 -10.88 13.49
CA THR A 158 18.51 -11.19 14.62
C THR A 158 18.60 -12.68 14.98
N PRO A 159 18.70 -13.03 16.28
CA PRO A 159 18.88 -14.42 16.71
C PRO A 159 17.76 -15.33 16.20
N GLU A 160 18.13 -16.56 15.84
CA GLU A 160 17.20 -17.65 15.46
C GLU A 160 16.37 -18.13 16.67
N GLY A 161 15.52 -17.25 17.21
CA GLY A 161 14.46 -17.65 18.12
C GLY A 161 13.33 -18.32 17.34
N ALA A 162 12.77 -19.41 17.87
CA ALA A 162 11.55 -20.01 17.35
C ALA A 162 10.41 -18.96 17.41
N PHE A 163 10.12 -18.34 16.27
CA PHE A 163 9.01 -17.43 16.14
C PHE A 163 7.75 -18.22 15.79
N ASP A 164 6.78 -18.19 16.69
CA ASP A 164 5.46 -18.75 16.45
C ASP A 164 4.51 -17.65 15.95
N LEU A 165 4.09 -17.75 14.69
CA LEU A 165 3.11 -16.85 14.11
C LEU A 165 1.76 -16.93 14.84
N GLN A 166 1.39 -18.11 15.38
CA GLN A 166 0.16 -18.25 16.16
C GLN A 166 0.21 -17.45 17.45
N GLN A 167 1.38 -17.29 18.07
CA GLN A 167 1.54 -16.45 19.27
C GLN A 167 1.35 -14.96 18.97
N VAL A 168 1.69 -14.51 17.77
CA VAL A 168 1.46 -13.12 17.32
C VAL A 168 0.00 -12.87 16.92
N LEU A 169 -0.66 -13.89 16.36
CA LEU A 169 -2.07 -13.84 15.98
C LEU A 169 -3.01 -14.07 17.18
N ALA A 170 -2.53 -14.74 18.24
CA ALA A 170 -3.24 -14.86 19.51
C ALA A 170 -3.32 -13.49 20.21
N ASP A 171 -4.41 -13.24 20.95
CA ASP A 171 -4.81 -11.97 21.59
C ASP A 171 -3.65 -11.05 22.01
N ASN A 172 -3.15 -10.28 21.04
CA ASN A 172 -2.07 -9.35 21.28
C ASN A 172 -2.67 -8.10 21.97
N PRO A 173 -2.21 -7.73 23.18
CA PRO A 173 -2.71 -6.55 23.88
C PRO A 173 -2.57 -5.26 23.05
N ALA A 174 -1.55 -5.17 22.17
CA ALA A 174 -1.39 -4.05 21.26
C ALA A 174 -2.51 -3.98 20.20
N VAL A 175 -2.98 -5.13 19.70
CA VAL A 175 -4.11 -5.19 18.76
C VAL A 175 -5.39 -4.69 19.43
N ARG A 176 -5.64 -5.03 20.70
CA ARG A 176 -6.78 -4.50 21.47
C ARG A 176 -6.69 -3.00 21.71
N GLN A 177 -5.50 -2.48 22.03
CA GLN A 177 -5.27 -1.04 22.19
C GLN A 177 -5.49 -0.29 20.87
N VAL A 178 -5.05 -0.87 19.76
CA VAL A 178 -5.30 -0.29 18.44
C VAL A 178 -6.77 -0.37 18.07
N GLN A 179 -7.47 -1.46 18.36
CA GLN A 179 -8.93 -1.54 18.17
C GLN A 179 -9.65 -0.41 18.92
N ALA A 180 -9.31 -0.16 20.18
CA ALA A 180 -9.86 0.95 20.95
C ALA A 180 -9.49 2.32 20.32
N ALA A 181 -8.25 2.50 19.88
CA ALA A 181 -7.83 3.73 19.21
C ALA A 181 -8.55 3.94 17.86
N LEU A 182 -8.83 2.87 17.12
CA LEU A 182 -9.62 2.89 15.89
C LEU A 182 -11.07 3.30 16.17
N GLU A 183 -11.69 2.73 17.21
CA GLU A 183 -13.04 3.10 17.65
C GLU A 183 -13.11 4.59 18.07
N GLU A 184 -12.10 5.10 18.79
CA GLU A 184 -11.99 6.53 19.13
C GLU A 184 -11.88 7.44 17.89
N LEU A 185 -11.22 6.94 16.83
CA LEU A 185 -11.13 7.63 15.54
C LEU A 185 -12.40 7.48 14.69
N GLY A 186 -13.42 6.80 15.20
CA GLY A 186 -14.71 6.59 14.53
C GLY A 186 -14.75 5.36 13.61
N PHE A 187 -13.76 4.47 13.70
CA PHE A 187 -13.72 3.20 12.97
C PHE A 187 -14.22 2.07 13.87
N SER A 188 -15.52 1.78 13.83
CA SER A 188 -16.10 0.61 14.52
C SER A 188 -15.97 -0.66 13.67
N ALA A 189 -15.84 -1.81 14.33
CA ALA A 189 -15.86 -3.12 13.67
C ALA A 189 -17.26 -3.52 13.17
N GLU A 190 -18.31 -2.87 13.68
CA GLU A 190 -19.67 -3.04 13.16
C GLU A 190 -19.83 -2.18 11.90
N GLY A 191 -19.87 -2.84 10.74
CA GLY A 191 -20.19 -2.21 9.47
C GLY A 191 -21.57 -1.54 9.50
N PRO A 192 -21.93 -0.73 8.49
CA PRO A 192 -23.27 -0.18 8.39
C PRO A 192 -24.26 -1.35 8.47
N GLU A 193 -25.16 -1.31 9.45
CA GLU A 193 -26.21 -2.30 9.64
C GLU A 193 -26.77 -2.70 8.28
N HIS A 194 -26.74 -3.99 7.99
CA HIS A 194 -27.44 -4.54 6.85
C HIS A 194 -28.92 -4.23 7.11
N ALA A 195 -29.40 -3.10 6.59
CA ALA A 195 -30.81 -2.75 6.64
C ALA A 195 -31.57 -4.00 6.17
N PRO A 196 -32.47 -4.57 6.99
CA PRO A 196 -33.18 -5.77 6.60
C PRO A 196 -33.84 -5.48 5.25
N ALA A 197 -33.52 -6.30 4.26
CA ALA A 197 -34.14 -6.21 2.95
C ALA A 197 -35.67 -6.14 3.16
N PRO A 198 -36.38 -5.23 2.47
CA PRO A 198 -37.82 -5.11 2.66
C PRO A 198 -38.44 -6.49 2.40
N GLU A 199 -39.13 -7.01 3.41
CA GLU A 199 -39.83 -8.29 3.34
C GLU A 199 -40.72 -8.25 2.09
N GLY A 200 -40.38 -9.09 1.12
CA GLY A 200 -41.21 -9.30 -0.05
C GLY A 200 -42.55 -9.85 0.42
N ASP A 201 -43.57 -8.99 0.39
CA ASP A 201 -44.96 -9.28 0.64
C ASP A 201 -45.38 -10.54 -0.17
N ARG A 202 -45.43 -11.68 0.51
CA ARG A 202 -46.07 -12.90 0.00
C ARG A 202 -47.57 -12.78 0.21
N GLY A 203 -48.20 -11.92 -0.59
CA GLY A 203 -49.65 -11.83 -0.77
C GLY A 203 -50.15 -12.80 -1.83
N HIS A 204 -51.08 -13.66 -1.43
CA HIS A 204 -51.63 -14.82 -2.14
C HIS A 204 -52.55 -14.47 -3.33
N ARG A 205 -52.67 -15.44 -4.26
CA ARG A 205 -53.51 -15.52 -5.48
C ARG A 205 -54.94 -14.97 -5.38
N GLY A 206 -55.42 -14.39 -6.49
CA GLY A 206 -56.85 -14.34 -6.85
C GLY A 206 -57.11 -13.63 -8.18
N GLY A 207 -57.52 -14.36 -9.23
CA GLY A 207 -57.59 -13.84 -10.61
C GLY A 207 -58.95 -13.34 -11.10
N LYS A 208 -58.98 -12.73 -12.30
CA LYS A 208 -59.97 -12.98 -13.36
C LYS A 208 -59.67 -12.16 -14.63
N ARG A 209 -60.06 -12.75 -15.76
CA ARG A 209 -59.87 -12.36 -17.18
C ARG A 209 -60.77 -11.18 -17.60
N LYS A 210 -60.35 -10.51 -18.70
CA LYS A 210 -61.08 -9.86 -19.83
C LYS A 210 -60.46 -8.48 -20.09
N GLY A 211 -60.19 -8.00 -21.31
CA GLY A 211 -60.39 -8.48 -22.67
C GLY A 211 -60.18 -7.30 -23.65
N GLY A 212 -59.73 -7.60 -24.88
CA GLY A 212 -59.79 -6.69 -26.06
C GLY A 212 -58.73 -5.58 -26.12
N LYS A 213 -58.31 -5.04 -27.26
CA LYS A 213 -58.36 -5.39 -28.69
C LYS A 213 -57.60 -4.25 -29.42
N GLY A 214 -56.86 -4.55 -30.47
CA GLY A 214 -56.35 -3.58 -31.47
C GLY A 214 -54.98 -2.96 -31.14
N GLY A 215 -54.03 -2.82 -32.06
CA GLY A 215 -54.01 -3.08 -33.50
C GLY A 215 -52.87 -2.28 -34.15
N LYS A 216 -52.12 -2.95 -35.02
CA LYS A 216 -51.38 -2.44 -36.21
C LYS A 216 -50.15 -1.52 -36.06
N GLY A 217 -49.14 -1.84 -36.90
CA GLY A 217 -48.20 -0.89 -37.54
C GLY A 217 -46.73 -1.15 -37.17
N SER A 218 -45.99 -2.05 -37.82
CA SER A 218 -45.32 -1.92 -39.14
C SER A 218 -43.94 -1.22 -39.14
N LYS A 219 -42.90 -2.05 -39.30
CA LYS A 219 -41.73 -1.99 -40.23
C LYS A 219 -40.77 -0.78 -40.27
N GLY A 220 -39.47 -1.13 -40.38
CA GLY A 220 -38.42 -0.38 -41.10
C GLY A 220 -37.09 -0.35 -40.32
N ALA A 221 -36.14 -1.27 -40.50
CA ALA A 221 -35.16 -1.43 -41.60
C ALA A 221 -33.90 -0.53 -41.52
N SER A 222 -32.81 -1.17 -41.11
CA SER A 222 -31.39 -1.07 -41.53
C SER A 222 -30.93 -0.06 -42.60
N SER A 223 -29.80 0.63 -42.35
CA SER A 223 -28.61 0.72 -43.24
C SER A 223 -27.46 1.42 -42.49
N LYS A 224 -26.28 0.82 -42.28
CA LYS A 224 -25.05 0.82 -43.12
C LYS A 224 -24.69 2.16 -43.79
N GLY A 225 -23.57 2.75 -43.35
CA GLY A 225 -22.82 3.77 -44.08
C GLY A 225 -21.34 3.75 -43.70
N LYS A 226 -20.50 3.21 -44.59
CA LYS A 226 -19.04 3.27 -44.57
C LYS A 226 -18.57 4.67 -44.95
N GLY A 227 -17.45 5.13 -44.37
CA GLY A 227 -16.68 6.27 -44.86
C GLY A 227 -15.21 6.16 -44.47
N LYS A 228 -14.35 5.94 -45.47
CA LYS A 228 -12.88 5.86 -45.40
C LYS A 228 -12.25 7.25 -45.21
N GLY A 229 -11.02 7.29 -44.68
CA GLY A 229 -9.98 8.13 -45.28
C GLY A 229 -8.91 8.72 -44.36
N LYS A 230 -7.67 8.23 -44.56
CA LYS A 230 -6.36 8.94 -44.48
C LYS A 230 -5.93 9.41 -43.07
N GLY A 231 -4.76 9.07 -42.54
CA GLY A 231 -3.42 9.04 -43.15
C GLY A 231 -2.59 10.12 -42.42
N GLY A 232 -1.49 9.75 -41.77
CA GLY A 232 -0.63 10.71 -41.08
C GLY A 232 0.29 10.08 -40.05
N ASP A 233 1.45 9.64 -40.50
CA ASP A 233 2.67 9.44 -39.73
C ASP A 233 3.00 10.64 -38.83
N ALA A 234 3.46 10.36 -37.61
CA ALA A 234 4.45 11.19 -36.93
C ALA A 234 5.13 10.34 -35.85
N GLY A 235 6.34 9.88 -36.17
CA GLY A 235 7.23 9.19 -35.25
C GLY A 235 7.70 10.08 -34.11
N TRP A 236 7.79 9.49 -32.92
CA TRP A 236 8.43 10.07 -31.77
C TRP A 236 9.92 9.73 -31.82
N TYR A 237 10.75 10.77 -31.92
CA TYR A 237 12.21 10.70 -31.95
C TYR A 237 12.78 10.35 -30.57
N GLN A 238 13.77 9.47 -30.64
CA GLN A 238 15.03 9.31 -29.88
C GLN A 238 15.13 9.89 -28.46
#